data_AF-A0A075JR55-F1
#
_entry.id   AF-A0A075JR55-F1
#
_cell.length_a   1.000
_cell.length_b   1.000
_cell.length_c   1.000
_cell.angle_alpha   90.00
_cell.angle_beta   90.00
_cell.angle_gamma   90.00
#
_symmetry.space_group_name_H-M   'P 1'
#
loop_
_entity.id
_entity.type
_entity.pdbx_description
1 polymer ?
#
loop_
_entity_poly.entity_id
_entity_poly.type
_entity_poly.pdbx_seq_one_letter_code
_entity_poly.pdbx_strand_id
1 'polypeptide(L)'
;MRVVLDLIRIIVIFTLGGGIAWYILGQVYTNNGIEQKDQWYGIVGIYILLFVYYRNRLQFTGWYKGKRSNKLSKASTWYLIIIAVLCIGAPFLFS
;
A
#
# COMPACT_ATOMS: atom_id res chain seq x y z
N MET A 1 -8.56 1.64 -24.94
CA MET A 1 -7.51 0.60 -24.77
C MET A 1 -6.42 0.99 -23.79
N ARG A 2 -5.77 2.17 -23.88
CA ARG A 2 -4.67 2.56 -22.96
C ARG A 2 -5.05 2.63 -21.47
N VAL A 3 -6.29 3.02 -21.16
CA VAL A 3 -6.82 3.06 -19.77
C VAL A 3 -6.91 1.65 -19.17
N VAL A 4 -7.32 0.65 -19.96
CA VAL A 4 -7.44 -0.74 -19.50
C VAL A 4 -6.07 -1.30 -19.12
N LEU A 5 -5.03 -0.98 -19.90
CA LEU A 5 -3.64 -1.37 -19.59
C LEU A 5 -3.13 -0.75 -18.28
N ASP A 6 -3.45 0.53 -18.02
CA ASP A 6 -3.08 1.17 -16.76
C ASP A 6 -3.84 0.59 -15.56
N LEU A 7 -5.11 0.17 -15.73
CA LEU A 7 -5.88 -0.55 -14.69
C LEU A 7 -5.29 -1.94 -14.41
N ILE A 8 -4.98 -2.71 -15.45
CA ILE A 8 -4.31 -4.01 -15.30
C ILE A 8 -2.98 -3.83 -14.56
N ARG A 9 -2.21 -2.80 -14.89
CA ARG A 9 -0.95 -2.49 -14.20
C ARG A 9 -1.17 -2.21 -12.71
N ILE A 10 -2.19 -1.44 -12.35
CA ILE A 10 -2.56 -1.20 -10.95
C ILE A 10 -2.86 -2.52 -10.25
N ILE A 11 -3.71 -3.36 -10.84
CA ILE A 11 -4.10 -4.66 -10.28
C ILE A 11 -2.85 -5.52 -10.05
N VAL A 12 -1.98 -5.65 -11.06
CA VAL A 12 -0.74 -6.44 -10.95
C VAL A 12 0.17 -5.91 -9.84
N ILE A 13 0.39 -4.59 -9.75
CA ILE A 13 1.21 -3.98 -8.70
C ILE A 13 0.62 -4.23 -7.32
N PHE A 14 -0.69 -4.05 -7.17
CA PHE A 14 -1.36 -4.17 -5.87
C PHE A 14 -1.47 -5.63 -5.42
N THR A 15 -1.71 -6.56 -6.33
CA THR A 15 -1.76 -7.99 -6.01
C THR A 15 -0.37 -8.54 -5.69
N LEU A 16 0.63 -8.28 -6.53
CA LEU A 16 1.99 -8.78 -6.30
C LEU A 16 2.67 -8.06 -5.12
N GLY A 17 2.64 -6.73 -5.13
CA GLY A 17 3.22 -5.92 -4.05
C GLY A 17 2.53 -6.16 -2.72
N GLY A 18 1.19 -6.23 -2.73
CA GLY A 18 0.40 -6.52 -1.53
C GLY A 18 0.65 -7.94 -1.01
N GLY A 19 0.70 -8.93 -1.89
CA GLY A 19 0.98 -10.33 -1.51
C GLY A 19 2.38 -10.52 -0.92
N ILE A 20 3.40 -9.93 -1.55
CA ILE A 20 4.79 -9.99 -1.04
C ILE A 20 4.88 -9.29 0.31
N ALA A 21 4.35 -8.07 0.42
CA ALA A 21 4.36 -7.33 1.67
C ALA A 21 3.60 -8.07 2.77
N TRP A 22 2.43 -8.63 2.47
CA TRP A 22 1.64 -9.43 3.40
C TRP A 22 2.40 -10.66 3.90
N TYR A 23 3.05 -11.40 3.00
CA TYR A 23 3.84 -12.56 3.39
C TYR A 23 4.95 -12.19 4.37
N ILE A 24 5.72 -11.14 4.06
CA ILE A 24 6.81 -10.66 4.92
C ILE A 24 6.27 -10.21 6.28
N LEU A 25 5.22 -9.39 6.27
CA LEU A 25 4.66 -8.79 7.48
C LEU A 25 3.94 -9.82 8.35
N GLY A 26 3.27 -10.81 7.74
CA GLY A 26 2.66 -11.93 8.43
C GLY A 26 3.67 -12.81 9.17
N GLN A 27 4.88 -13.02 8.62
CA GLN A 27 5.96 -13.71 9.34
C GLN A 27 6.41 -12.90 10.57
N VAL A 28 6.54 -11.58 10.43
CA VAL A 28 6.87 -10.70 11.56
C VAL A 28 5.80 -10.77 12.64
N TYR A 29 4.52 -10.68 12.28
CA TYR A 29 3.41 -10.78 13.24
C TYR A 29 3.36 -12.14 13.95
N THR A 30 3.47 -13.23 13.20
CA THR A 30 3.41 -14.59 13.77
C THR A 30 4.58 -14.84 14.72
N ASN A 31 5.79 -14.38 14.37
CA ASN A 31 6.97 -14.52 15.25
C ASN A 31 6.88 -13.69 16.54
N ASN A 32 6.02 -12.66 16.57
CA ASN A 32 5.77 -11.83 17.76
C ASN A 32 4.47 -12.24 18.50
N GLY A 33 3.86 -13.38 18.15
CA GLY A 33 2.67 -13.90 18.84
C GLY A 33 1.36 -13.16 18.53
N ILE A 34 1.31 -12.33 17.48
CA ILE A 34 0.09 -11.59 17.11
C ILE A 34 -0.93 -12.53 16.48
N GLU A 35 -2.14 -12.54 17.05
CA GLU A 35 -3.26 -13.33 16.54
C GLU A 35 -3.65 -12.94 15.12
N GLN A 36 -4.02 -13.93 14.30
CA GLN A 36 -4.38 -13.73 12.90
C GLN A 36 -5.53 -12.73 12.70
N LYS A 37 -6.45 -12.62 13.68
CA LYS A 37 -7.57 -11.66 13.64
C LYS A 37 -7.09 -10.21 13.65
N ASP A 38 -5.98 -9.92 14.32
CA ASP A 38 -5.45 -8.56 14.49
C ASP A 38 -4.51 -8.18 13.34
N GLN A 39 -4.00 -9.15 12.58
CA GLN A 39 -3.11 -8.90 11.44
C GLN A 39 -3.78 -8.11 10.30
N TRP A 40 -5.12 -8.02 10.27
CA TRP A 40 -5.88 -7.29 9.25
C TRP A 40 -5.54 -5.79 9.21
N TYR A 41 -5.18 -5.18 10.34
CA TYR A 41 -4.73 -3.78 10.37
C TYR A 41 -3.45 -3.57 9.54
N GLY A 42 -2.56 -4.57 9.53
CA GLY A 42 -1.36 -4.57 8.70
C GLY A 42 -1.67 -4.55 7.20
N ILE A 43 -2.70 -5.28 6.76
CA ILE A 43 -3.15 -5.29 5.36
C ILE A 43 -3.56 -3.88 4.92
N VAL A 44 -4.34 -3.18 5.75
CA VAL A 44 -4.78 -1.81 5.47
C VAL A 44 -3.57 -0.88 5.32
N GLY A 45 -2.60 -0.96 6.23
CA GLY A 45 -1.38 -0.16 6.15
C GLY A 45 -0.54 -0.45 4.90
N ILE A 46 -0.38 -1.73 4.52
CA ILE A 46 0.32 -2.14 3.28
C ILE A 46 -0.32 -1.49 2.06
N TYR A 47 -1.65 -1.55 1.93
CA TYR A 47 -2.34 -0.96 0.78
C TYR A 47 -2.27 0.56 0.75
N ILE A 48 -2.26 1.23 1.89
CA ILE A 48 -2.02 2.67 1.96
C ILE A 48 -0.61 3.02 1.45
N LEU A 49 0.43 2.27 1.85
CA LEU A 49 1.80 2.49 1.35
C LEU A 49 1.90 2.25 -0.15
N LEU A 50 1.31 1.17 -0.65
CA LEU A 50 1.25 0.87 -2.08
C LEU A 50 0.52 1.97 -2.86
N PHE A 51 -0.57 2.49 -2.32
CA PHE A 51 -1.30 3.61 -2.91
C PHE A 51 -0.45 4.89 -2.97
N VAL A 52 0.23 5.25 -1.89
CA VAL A 52 1.12 6.41 -1.85
C VAL A 52 2.26 6.25 -2.86
N TYR A 53 2.90 5.10 -2.88
CA TYR A 53 3.97 4.80 -3.83
C TYR A 53 3.48 4.85 -5.27
N TYR A 54 2.31 4.27 -5.54
CA TYR A 54 1.69 4.29 -6.86
C TYR A 54 1.39 5.73 -7.32
N ARG A 55 0.69 6.52 -6.50
CA ARG A 55 0.27 7.89 -6.84
C ARG A 55 1.44 8.86 -6.99
N ASN A 56 2.57 8.64 -6.31
CA ASN A 56 3.72 9.55 -6.35
C ASN A 56 4.82 9.16 -7.34
N ARG A 57 4.98 7.87 -7.65
CA ARG A 57 6.01 7.35 -8.56
C ARG A 57 5.42 6.61 -9.75
N LEU A 58 4.76 5.47 -9.53
CA LEU A 58 4.43 4.54 -10.60
C LEU A 58 3.36 5.08 -11.56
N GLN A 59 2.46 5.94 -11.10
CA GLN A 59 1.45 6.53 -11.98
C GLN A 59 2.08 7.36 -13.12
N PHE A 60 3.26 7.95 -12.91
CA PHE A 60 3.96 8.76 -13.92
C PHE A 60 4.81 7.93 -14.90
N THR A 61 4.83 6.61 -14.77
CA THR A 61 5.49 5.71 -15.73
C THR A 61 4.49 5.06 -16.70
N GLY A 62 3.19 5.34 -16.57
CA GLY A 62 2.12 4.70 -17.35
C GLY A 62 2.06 5.14 -18.81
N TRP A 63 1.35 4.35 -19.62
CA TRP A 63 1.20 4.54 -21.06
C TRP A 63 0.24 5.66 -21.44
N TYR A 64 -0.67 6.03 -20.53
CA TYR A 64 -1.56 7.17 -20.71
C TYR A 64 -0.86 8.49 -20.31
N LYS A 65 -0.63 9.36 -21.31
CA LYS A 65 -0.05 10.70 -21.15
C LYS A 65 -1.10 11.82 -21.08
N GLY A 66 -2.40 11.51 -20.99
CA GLY A 66 -3.44 12.52 -20.75
C GLY A 66 -3.21 13.28 -19.43
N LYS A 67 -3.95 14.37 -19.18
CA LYS A 67 -3.85 15.28 -18.00
C LYS A 67 -3.42 14.52 -16.74
N ARG A 68 -2.11 14.43 -16.50
CA ARG A 68 -1.55 13.64 -15.40
C ARG A 68 -1.98 14.33 -14.12
N SER A 69 -2.80 13.64 -13.33
CA SER A 69 -3.14 14.09 -11.99
C SER A 69 -1.86 14.39 -11.24
N ASN A 70 -1.77 15.60 -10.66
CA ASN A 70 -0.61 16.01 -9.87
C ASN A 70 -0.29 14.96 -8.79
N LYS A 71 1.00 14.85 -8.45
CA LYS A 71 1.44 14.07 -7.28
C LYS A 71 0.62 14.47 -6.06
N LEU A 72 0.50 13.57 -5.10
CA LEU A 72 -0.02 13.97 -3.79
C LEU A 72 0.81 15.13 -3.25
N SER A 73 0.16 16.05 -2.56
CA SER A 73 0.88 17.09 -1.82
C SER A 73 1.85 16.41 -0.84
N LYS A 74 2.95 17.10 -0.48
CA LYS A 74 3.89 16.59 0.53
C LYS A 74 3.17 16.28 1.84
N ALA A 75 2.24 17.15 2.25
CA ALA A 75 1.44 16.95 3.46
C ALA A 75 0.60 15.67 3.39
N SER A 76 -0.21 15.49 2.34
CA SER A 76 -1.05 14.28 2.19
C SER A 76 -0.22 13.01 2.12
N THR A 77 0.95 13.06 1.46
CA THR A 77 1.89 11.93 1.41
C THR A 77 2.35 11.55 2.81
N TRP A 78 2.80 12.53 3.60
CA TRP A 78 3.24 12.30 4.98
C TRP A 78 2.11 11.79 5.88
N TYR A 79 0.92 12.38 5.82
CA TYR A 79 -0.22 11.91 6.60
C TYR A 79 -0.57 10.46 6.30
N LEU A 80 -0.63 10.08 5.02
CA LEU A 80 -0.92 8.69 4.64
C LEU A 80 0.18 7.73 5.07
N ILE A 81 1.45 8.12 5.00
CA ILE A 81 2.55 7.30 5.50
C ILE A 81 2.44 7.11 7.01
N ILE A 82 2.17 8.16 7.77
CA ILE A 82 1.99 8.08 9.22
C ILE A 82 0.83 7.15 9.56
N ILE A 83 -0.32 7.31 8.91
CA ILE A 83 -1.49 6.44 9.10
C ILE A 83 -1.13 4.98 8.78
N ALA A 84 -0.41 4.73 7.69
CA ALA A 84 -0.01 3.38 7.33
C ALA A 84 0.91 2.73 8.38
N VAL A 85 1.88 3.49 8.89
CA VAL A 85 2.78 3.03 9.97
C VAL A 85 1.98 2.74 11.24
N LEU A 86 1.03 3.59 11.60
CA LEU A 86 0.15 3.36 12.75
C LEU A 86 -0.71 2.10 12.55
N CYS A 87 -1.29 1.88 11.38
CA CYS A 87 -2.05 0.66 11.08
C CYS A 87 -1.20 -0.61 11.15
N ILE A 88 0.05 -0.55 10.65
CA ILE A 88 0.99 -1.69 10.73
C ILE A 88 1.44 -1.94 12.17
N GLY A 89 1.61 -0.88 12.96
CA GLY A 89 2.00 -0.94 14.36
C GLY A 89 0.86 -1.29 15.32
N ALA A 90 -0.39 -1.03 14.96
CA ALA A 90 -1.55 -1.20 15.83
C ALA A 90 -1.68 -2.60 16.45
N PRO A 91 -1.47 -3.71 15.72
CA PRO A 91 -1.56 -5.05 16.32
C PRO A 91 -0.57 -5.26 17.48
N PHE A 92 0.60 -4.61 17.46
CA PHE A 92 1.56 -4.71 18.57
C PHE A 92 1.11 -3.99 19.85
N LEU A 93 0.14 -3.08 19.76
CA LEU A 93 -0.35 -2.30 20.90
C LEU A 93 -1.65 -2.87 21.51
N PHE A 94 -2.40 -3.65 20.73
CA PHE A 94 -3.72 -4.15 21.11
C PHE A 94 -3.83 -5.68 21.18
N SER A 95 -2.77 -6.42 20.83
CA SER A 95 -2.66 -7.88 21.01
C SER A 95 -2.20 -8.27 22.42
#